data_AF-A0A924N180-F1
#
_entry.id   AF-A0A924N180-F1
#
_cell.length_a   1.000
_cell.length_b   1.000
_cell.length_c   1.000
_cell.angle_alpha   90.00
_cell.angle_beta   90.00
_cell.angle_gamma   90.00
#
_symmetry.space_group_name_H-M   'P 1'
#
loop_
_entity.id
_entity.type
_entity.pdbx_description
1 polymer ?
#
loop_
_entity_poly.entity_id
_entity_poly.type
_entity_poly.pdbx_seq_one_letter_code
_entity_poly.pdbx_strand_id
1 'polypeptide(L)'
;MLRLSELKLPLGHDPLALGPAIEARLDLAPGDLLDFAIAKRSHDARRKAAILMIYSVDVTLRDEAAVLARLAGDSHVRPTPDTEYRFTAQPPEGFNGPRPVVIGAGPCGLFAGLILAQMGFRPIILDRGKAVRERTKDTWALWRRGELDPESNVQFGEGGAGTFSDGKLYSQIKDRRHLGRKVLEEFVKAGAPEEILTEAHPHIGTFRLVTMVESMRQTIEALGGEYRWGSRVDGFDVETAADGSRRLKGLQLSTGDYLAAEQVVLAIGHSARDTFQVLYDQGVHIEAKPFSIGVRIEHPQSWMDRARFGTHAGHPDLGAADYSLAHHCANGRTVYSFCMCPGGTVVAATSEPGRVVTNGMSQYSRNERNANSGFVVGIDPERDYPGHPLAGVEFQRKWESLAYTAGGSTYAAPAQKVGDFLAGRASSDLGDVAASYKPGVTMTDLAACLPPFAVEAMREALPVFGRQIAGYDHPDVLLTGVETRTSSPIRITRGEDFQSLNTAGLYPAGEGAGYAGGILSAAVDGIKVAEAVAAAYVATTAIGGRAR
;
A
#
# COMPACT_ATOMS: atom_id res chain seq x y z
N MET A 1 9.41 25.04 -19.78
CA MET A 1 9.46 23.64 -20.26
C MET A 1 8.12 23.21 -20.81
N LEU A 2 8.13 22.35 -21.83
CA LEU A 2 6.96 21.65 -22.34
C LEU A 2 7.03 20.17 -21.98
N ARG A 3 5.90 19.53 -21.72
CA ARG A 3 5.76 18.08 -21.61
C ARG A 3 5.25 17.50 -22.92
N LEU A 4 6.05 16.63 -23.53
CA LEU A 4 5.66 15.74 -24.62
C LEU A 4 5.31 14.36 -24.04
N SER A 5 4.11 13.85 -24.32
CA SER A 5 3.65 12.53 -23.88
C SER A 5 3.43 11.57 -25.04
N GLU A 6 3.31 10.27 -24.74
CA GLU A 6 3.10 9.20 -25.74
C GLU A 6 4.20 9.11 -26.82
N LEU A 7 5.44 9.49 -26.49
CA LEU A 7 6.59 9.29 -27.38
C LEU A 7 6.96 7.81 -27.39
N LYS A 8 6.91 7.18 -28.56
CA LYS A 8 7.06 5.72 -28.72
C LYS A 8 8.36 5.37 -29.42
N LEU A 9 9.15 4.49 -28.80
CA LEU A 9 10.34 3.91 -29.40
C LEU A 9 10.29 2.38 -29.32
N PRO A 10 10.93 1.65 -30.24
CA PRO A 10 11.06 0.19 -30.14
C PRO A 10 11.75 -0.24 -28.84
N LEU A 11 11.38 -1.40 -28.29
CA LEU A 11 12.13 -2.02 -27.20
C LEU A 11 13.61 -2.22 -27.60
N GLY A 12 14.54 -1.89 -26.70
CA GLY A 12 15.98 -2.00 -26.95
C GLY A 12 16.55 -0.94 -27.91
N HIS A 13 15.85 0.18 -28.11
CA HIS A 13 16.39 1.31 -28.86
C HIS A 13 17.67 1.86 -28.22
N ASP A 14 18.54 2.46 -29.02
CA ASP A 14 19.71 3.19 -28.52
C ASP A 14 19.24 4.33 -27.59
N PRO A 15 19.78 4.49 -26.36
CA PRO A 15 19.45 5.61 -25.48
C PRO A 15 19.58 6.99 -26.15
N LEU A 16 20.52 7.16 -27.08
CA LEU A 16 20.72 8.40 -27.84
C LEU A 16 19.59 8.69 -28.83
N ALA A 17 18.71 7.72 -29.12
CA ALA A 17 17.59 7.89 -30.04
C ALA A 17 16.45 8.76 -29.49
N LEU A 18 16.41 9.03 -28.18
CA LEU A 18 15.37 9.87 -27.57
C LEU A 18 15.40 11.31 -28.08
N GLY A 19 16.58 11.94 -28.14
CA GLY A 19 16.74 13.32 -28.64
C GLY A 19 16.21 13.47 -30.07
N PRO A 20 16.70 12.69 -31.05
CA PRO A 20 16.18 12.70 -32.41
C PRO A 20 14.68 12.41 -32.51
N ALA A 21 14.16 11.51 -31.67
CA ALA A 21 12.72 11.21 -31.65
C ALA A 21 11.90 12.41 -31.13
N ILE A 22 12.40 13.17 -30.15
CA ILE A 22 11.80 14.41 -29.66
C ILE A 22 11.83 15.48 -30.76
N GLU A 23 13.00 15.71 -31.36
CA GLU A 23 13.19 16.69 -32.44
C GLU A 23 12.25 16.42 -33.60
N ALA A 24 12.13 15.16 -34.03
CA ALA A 24 11.21 14.75 -35.10
C ALA A 24 9.74 14.91 -34.68
N ARG A 25 9.38 14.54 -33.44
CA ARG A 25 7.98 14.62 -32.95
C ARG A 25 7.49 16.06 -32.76
N LEU A 26 8.40 16.97 -32.43
CA LEU A 26 8.12 18.38 -32.22
C LEU A 26 8.47 19.24 -33.44
N ASP A 27 8.99 18.65 -34.53
CA ASP A 27 9.43 19.33 -35.76
C ASP A 27 10.37 20.51 -35.46
N LEU A 28 11.45 20.23 -34.73
CA LEU A 28 12.43 21.22 -34.26
C LEU A 28 13.56 21.43 -35.26
N ALA A 29 14.08 22.65 -35.36
CA ALA A 29 15.31 22.91 -36.09
C ALA A 29 16.54 22.42 -35.28
N PRO A 30 17.65 22.09 -35.95
CA PRO A 30 18.88 21.69 -35.26
C PRO A 30 19.31 22.72 -34.20
N GLY A 31 19.47 22.27 -32.95
CA GLY A 31 19.91 23.10 -31.82
C GLY A 31 18.79 23.86 -31.09
N ASP A 32 17.52 23.60 -31.40
CA ASP A 32 16.38 24.16 -30.66
C ASP A 32 15.95 23.31 -29.46
N LEU A 33 16.27 22.02 -29.44
CA LEU A 33 16.22 21.20 -28.23
C LEU A 33 17.44 21.50 -27.37
N LEU A 34 17.24 22.17 -26.23
CA LEU A 34 18.32 22.57 -25.33
C LEU A 34 18.62 21.48 -24.31
N ASP A 35 17.58 20.86 -23.75
CA ASP A 35 17.67 19.77 -22.78
C ASP A 35 16.37 18.99 -22.72
N PHE A 36 16.40 17.76 -22.19
CA PHE A 36 15.20 17.01 -21.85
C PHE A 36 15.41 16.09 -20.65
N ALA A 37 14.34 15.89 -19.89
CA ALA A 37 14.28 14.94 -18.78
C ALA A 37 13.11 13.97 -18.97
N ILE A 38 13.32 12.70 -18.63
CA ILE A 38 12.22 11.72 -18.64
C ILE A 38 11.31 12.03 -17.45
N ALA A 39 10.05 12.36 -17.75
CA ALA A 39 9.01 12.55 -16.75
C ALA A 39 8.29 11.23 -16.43
N LYS A 40 8.20 10.32 -17.41
CA LYS A 40 7.61 8.99 -17.24
C LYS A 40 8.14 8.01 -18.28
N ARG A 41 8.40 6.76 -17.89
CA ARG A 41 8.72 5.61 -18.74
C ARG A 41 7.75 4.47 -18.46
N SER A 42 7.28 3.82 -19.52
CA SER A 42 6.46 2.60 -19.48
C SER A 42 6.67 1.77 -20.75
N HIS A 43 5.99 0.63 -20.85
CA HIS A 43 5.98 -0.18 -22.06
C HIS A 43 4.56 -0.63 -22.44
N ASP A 44 4.35 -0.89 -23.72
CA ASP A 44 3.16 -1.57 -24.25
C ASP A 44 3.53 -2.96 -24.75
N ALA A 45 3.24 -3.96 -23.92
CA ALA A 45 3.50 -5.36 -24.20
C ALA A 45 2.29 -6.13 -24.76
N ARG A 46 1.21 -5.45 -25.19
CA ARG A 46 0.01 -6.12 -25.72
C ARG A 46 0.31 -6.93 -26.98
N ARG A 47 1.24 -6.46 -27.82
CA ARG A 47 1.77 -7.18 -28.97
C ARG A 47 3.18 -7.69 -28.67
N LYS A 48 3.27 -8.93 -28.18
CA LYS A 48 4.53 -9.55 -27.72
C LYS A 48 5.66 -9.53 -28.75
N ALA A 49 5.34 -9.55 -30.04
CA ALA A 49 6.31 -9.52 -31.14
C ALA A 49 6.84 -8.10 -31.46
N ALA A 50 6.20 -7.04 -30.93
CA ALA A 50 6.53 -5.65 -31.23
C ALA A 50 6.24 -4.77 -30.00
N ILE A 51 6.99 -5.00 -28.93
CA ILE A 51 6.88 -4.24 -27.68
C ILE A 51 7.45 -2.83 -27.91
N LEU A 52 6.73 -1.82 -27.45
CA LEU A 52 7.14 -0.43 -27.54
C LEU A 52 7.41 0.14 -26.16
N MET A 53 8.49 0.90 -26.03
CA MET A 53 8.73 1.79 -24.90
C MET A 53 7.96 3.09 -25.12
N ILE A 54 7.31 3.58 -24.07
CA ILE A 54 6.49 4.79 -24.08
C ILE A 54 7.06 5.77 -23.07
N TYR A 55 7.34 6.99 -23.53
CA TYR A 55 7.92 8.06 -22.73
C TYR A 55 6.97 9.25 -22.62
N SER A 56 7.00 9.90 -21.46
CA SER A 56 6.73 11.32 -21.34
C SER A 56 8.03 12.02 -20.99
N VAL A 57 8.33 13.11 -21.68
CA VAL A 57 9.55 13.89 -21.49
C VAL A 57 9.19 15.36 -21.27
N ASP A 58 9.87 15.98 -20.32
CA ASP A 58 9.87 17.43 -20.16
C ASP A 58 11.06 17.98 -20.95
N VAL A 59 10.79 18.90 -21.87
CA VAL A 59 11.78 19.46 -22.79
C VAL A 59 11.97 20.94 -22.53
N THR A 60 13.23 21.36 -22.58
CA THR A 60 13.63 22.77 -22.58
C THR A 60 13.97 23.14 -24.03
N LEU A 61 13.23 24.10 -24.59
CA LEU A 61 13.38 24.51 -25.98
C LEU A 61 13.82 25.97 -26.07
N ARG A 62 14.44 26.35 -27.19
CA ARG A 62 14.81 27.75 -27.45
C ARG A 62 13.60 28.69 -27.50
N ASP A 63 12.51 28.24 -28.11
CA ASP A 63 11.23 28.97 -28.18
C ASP A 63 10.04 28.04 -27.92
N GLU A 64 9.76 27.81 -26.63
CA GLU A 64 8.65 26.97 -26.18
C GLU A 64 7.29 27.53 -26.59
N ALA A 65 7.15 28.87 -26.63
CA ALA A 65 5.90 29.54 -26.97
C ALA A 65 5.53 29.31 -28.44
N ALA A 66 6.51 29.41 -29.36
CA ALA A 66 6.31 29.13 -30.77
C ALA A 66 5.90 27.67 -31.01
N VAL A 67 6.58 26.72 -30.37
CA VAL A 67 6.26 25.28 -30.50
C VAL A 67 4.88 24.97 -29.95
N LEU A 68 4.53 25.52 -28.77
CA LEU A 68 3.22 25.31 -28.17
C LEU A 68 2.09 25.94 -29.00
N ALA A 69 2.30 27.14 -29.56
CA ALA A 69 1.33 27.78 -30.44
C ALA A 69 1.11 26.98 -31.74
N ARG A 70 2.20 26.47 -32.35
CA ARG A 70 2.13 25.62 -33.54
C ARG A 70 1.39 24.31 -33.28
N LEU A 71 1.57 23.74 -32.08
CA LEU A 71 1.00 22.44 -31.68
C LEU A 71 -0.21 22.57 -30.73
N ALA A 72 -0.92 23.70 -30.73
CA ALA A 72 -1.98 23.98 -29.75
C ALA A 72 -3.16 22.98 -29.75
N GLY A 73 -3.39 22.27 -30.87
CA GLY A 73 -4.41 21.21 -30.98
C GLY A 73 -3.93 19.82 -30.54
N ASP A 74 -2.65 19.66 -30.22
CA ASP A 74 -2.04 18.38 -29.84
C ASP A 74 -2.09 18.19 -28.32
N SER A 75 -3.00 17.33 -27.85
CA SER A 75 -3.15 17.06 -26.42
C SER A 75 -1.92 16.41 -25.75
N HIS A 76 -0.96 15.94 -26.56
CA HIS A 76 0.28 15.35 -26.06
C HIS A 76 1.39 16.36 -25.81
N VAL A 77 1.24 17.62 -26.26
CA VAL A 77 2.21 18.70 -26.05
C VAL A 77 1.55 19.79 -25.21
N ARG A 78 2.02 19.95 -23.99
CA ARG A 78 1.45 20.91 -23.02
C ARG A 78 2.54 21.55 -22.17
N PRO A 79 2.28 22.69 -21.50
CA PRO A 79 3.17 23.17 -20.46
C PRO A 79 3.45 22.07 -19.43
N THR A 80 4.70 21.95 -18.99
CA THR A 80 5.04 21.04 -17.89
C THR A 80 4.26 21.44 -16.64
N PRO A 81 3.55 20.51 -15.97
CA PRO A 81 2.79 20.83 -14.77
C PRO A 81 3.71 21.24 -13.63
N ASP A 82 3.28 22.23 -12.83
CA ASP A 82 3.91 22.54 -11.56
C ASP A 82 3.59 21.44 -10.54
N THR A 83 4.60 20.67 -10.18
CA THR A 83 4.49 19.58 -9.20
C THR A 83 5.09 19.93 -7.84
N GLU A 84 5.47 21.19 -7.61
CA GLU A 84 6.05 21.63 -6.35
C GLU A 84 5.03 21.54 -5.21
N TYR A 85 5.43 20.91 -4.11
CA TYR A 85 4.61 20.87 -2.90
C TYR A 85 4.68 22.19 -2.13
N ARG A 86 3.52 22.77 -1.83
CA ARG A 86 3.41 24.03 -1.08
C ARG A 86 2.85 23.75 0.32
N PHE A 87 3.62 24.10 1.34
CA PHE A 87 3.19 23.99 2.74
C PHE A 87 1.99 24.92 3.00
N THR A 88 0.98 24.41 3.70
CA THR A 88 -0.29 25.12 3.94
C THR A 88 -0.31 25.98 5.20
N ALA A 89 0.60 25.72 6.14
CA ALA A 89 0.62 26.36 7.45
C ALA A 89 2.01 26.34 8.07
N GLN A 90 2.19 27.20 9.07
CA GLN A 90 3.33 27.24 10.00
C GLN A 90 2.74 27.42 11.41
N PRO A 91 3.41 26.92 12.47
CA PRO A 91 3.00 27.18 13.82
C PRO A 91 3.05 28.69 14.09
N PRO A 92 2.13 29.22 14.92
CA PRO A 92 2.21 30.59 15.40
C PRO A 92 3.57 30.91 16.01
N GLU A 93 4.04 32.15 15.87
CA GLU A 93 5.30 32.58 16.47
C GLU A 93 5.28 32.35 18.00
N GLY A 94 6.31 31.69 18.54
CA GLY A 94 6.38 31.33 19.95
C GLY A 94 5.42 30.20 20.38
N PHE A 95 4.86 29.43 19.45
CA PHE A 95 3.95 28.33 19.78
C PHE A 95 4.60 27.27 20.69
N ASN A 96 4.13 27.25 21.94
CA ASN A 96 4.46 26.25 22.96
C ASN A 96 3.20 25.48 23.42
N GLY A 97 2.21 25.37 22.53
CA GLY A 97 0.98 24.61 22.81
C GLY A 97 1.19 23.08 22.71
N PRO A 98 0.12 22.30 22.95
CA PRO A 98 0.16 20.84 22.83
C PRO A 98 0.63 20.40 21.45
N ARG A 99 1.54 19.42 21.40
CA ARG A 99 2.09 18.86 20.14
C ARG A 99 1.06 17.93 19.48
N PRO A 100 0.94 17.91 18.15
CA PRO A 100 0.09 16.93 17.47
C PRO A 100 0.63 15.52 17.70
N VAL A 101 -0.27 14.56 17.87
CA VAL A 101 0.09 13.14 18.02
C VAL A 101 -0.30 12.37 16.76
N VAL A 102 0.56 11.47 16.31
CA VAL A 102 0.30 10.53 15.22
C VAL A 102 0.41 9.11 15.78
N ILE A 103 -0.66 8.33 15.67
CA ILE A 103 -0.70 6.94 16.10
C ILE A 103 -0.50 6.04 14.87
N GLY A 104 0.62 5.31 14.85
CA GLY A 104 1.05 4.42 13.78
C GLY A 104 2.18 5.05 12.94
N ALA A 105 3.21 4.26 12.65
CA ALA A 105 4.38 4.62 11.84
C ALA A 105 4.40 3.91 10.47
N GLY A 106 3.22 3.56 9.94
CA GLY A 106 3.05 3.15 8.54
C GLY A 106 3.14 4.32 7.56
N PRO A 107 3.00 4.11 6.24
CA PRO A 107 3.15 5.18 5.24
C PRO A 107 2.29 6.42 5.51
N CYS A 108 1.05 6.23 5.97
CA CYS A 108 0.17 7.33 6.34
C CYS A 108 0.71 8.14 7.53
N GLY A 109 1.05 7.47 8.64
CA GLY A 109 1.56 8.15 9.82
C GLY A 109 2.95 8.75 9.62
N LEU A 110 3.80 8.09 8.83
CA LEU A 110 5.12 8.58 8.44
C LEU A 110 5.02 9.91 7.68
N PHE A 111 4.13 10.00 6.69
CA PHE A 111 3.92 11.26 5.97
C PHE A 111 3.16 12.31 6.77
N ALA A 112 2.21 11.90 7.63
CA ALA A 112 1.58 12.85 8.53
C ALA A 112 2.61 13.48 9.48
N GLY A 113 3.46 12.66 10.10
CA GLY A 113 4.57 13.10 10.94
C GLY A 113 5.59 13.95 10.18
N LEU A 114 6.01 13.52 8.98
CA LEU A 114 6.97 14.27 8.18
C LEU A 114 6.46 15.66 7.80
N ILE A 115 5.24 15.78 7.29
CA ILE A 115 4.70 17.07 6.88
C ILE A 115 4.50 17.99 8.09
N LEU A 116 3.97 17.48 9.22
CA LEU A 116 3.87 18.25 10.45
C LEU A 116 5.24 18.72 10.97
N ALA A 117 6.27 17.87 10.88
CA ALA A 117 7.63 18.22 11.28
C ALA A 117 8.27 19.26 10.33
N GLN A 118 8.09 19.11 9.02
CA GLN A 118 8.54 20.08 8.01
C GLN A 118 7.85 21.44 8.16
N MET A 119 6.60 21.45 8.62
CA MET A 119 5.88 22.67 8.99
C MET A 119 6.27 23.21 10.38
N GLY A 120 7.10 22.52 11.17
CA GLY A 120 7.56 22.99 12.48
C GLY A 120 6.67 22.65 13.68
N PHE A 121 5.64 21.81 13.51
CA PHE A 121 4.73 21.44 14.61
C PHE A 121 5.30 20.41 15.60
N ARG A 122 6.48 19.84 15.34
CA ARG A 122 7.19 18.90 16.23
C ARG A 122 6.29 17.74 16.70
N PRO A 123 5.75 16.90 15.79
CA PRO A 123 4.79 15.86 16.18
C PRO A 123 5.37 14.80 17.13
N ILE A 124 4.51 14.17 17.94
CA ILE A 124 4.82 12.94 18.67
C ILE A 124 4.23 11.76 17.89
N ILE A 125 5.06 10.80 17.49
CA ILE A 125 4.66 9.61 16.76
C ILE A 125 4.73 8.41 17.72
N LEU A 126 3.58 7.78 17.94
CA LEU A 126 3.43 6.58 18.75
C LEU A 126 3.29 5.38 17.82
N ASP A 127 4.04 4.32 18.05
CA ASP A 127 3.80 3.04 17.40
C ASP A 127 3.88 1.90 18.42
N ARG A 128 2.97 0.93 18.25
CA ARG A 128 2.88 -0.25 19.12
C ARG A 128 4.07 -1.19 18.93
N GLY A 129 4.61 -1.25 17.71
CA GLY A 129 5.72 -2.13 17.38
C GLY A 129 7.07 -1.48 17.63
N LYS A 130 8.09 -2.11 17.06
CA LYS A 130 9.50 -1.76 17.28
C LYS A 130 10.10 -1.03 16.08
N ALA A 131 11.24 -0.40 16.32
CA ALA A 131 12.12 0.11 15.27
C ALA A 131 12.52 -1.02 14.30
N VAL A 132 12.76 -0.67 13.04
CA VAL A 132 12.75 -1.60 11.90
C VAL A 132 13.78 -2.72 12.01
N ARG A 133 14.94 -2.47 12.64
CA ARG A 133 15.98 -3.48 12.84
C ARG A 133 15.59 -4.56 13.83
N GLU A 134 14.96 -4.18 14.94
CA GLU A 134 14.42 -5.11 15.94
C GLU A 134 13.19 -5.84 15.38
N ARG A 135 12.28 -5.09 14.75
CA ARG A 135 11.11 -5.61 14.05
C ARG A 135 11.48 -6.67 13.01
N THR A 136 12.58 -6.47 12.28
CA THR A 136 13.09 -7.45 11.33
C THR A 136 13.45 -8.75 12.04
N LYS A 137 14.16 -8.71 13.17
CA LYS A 137 14.50 -9.94 13.93
C LYS A 137 13.24 -10.70 14.35
N ASP A 138 12.23 -9.99 14.85
CA ASP A 138 10.97 -10.62 15.30
C ASP A 138 10.18 -11.22 14.12
N THR A 139 10.09 -10.50 13.01
CA THR A 139 9.42 -11.00 11.79
C THR A 139 10.10 -12.26 11.25
N TRP A 140 11.44 -12.27 11.25
CA TRP A 140 12.21 -13.45 10.85
C TRP A 140 12.11 -14.61 11.85
N ALA A 141 11.83 -14.34 13.13
CA ALA A 141 11.54 -15.38 14.12
C ALA A 141 10.27 -16.16 13.75
N LEU A 142 9.21 -15.47 13.34
CA LEU A 142 8.00 -16.11 12.82
C LEU A 142 8.32 -16.94 11.57
N TRP A 143 8.99 -16.34 10.60
CA TRP A 143 9.25 -17.00 9.32
C TRP A 143 10.21 -18.20 9.45
N ARG A 144 11.17 -18.18 10.37
CA ARG A 144 12.14 -19.30 10.50
C ARG A 144 11.78 -20.31 11.57
N ARG A 145 11.13 -19.89 12.65
CA ARG A 145 10.90 -20.71 13.85
C ARG A 145 9.43 -20.85 14.24
N GLY A 146 8.51 -20.17 13.56
CA GLY A 146 7.09 -20.16 13.94
C GLY A 146 6.81 -19.38 15.23
N GLU A 147 7.70 -18.46 15.62
CA GLU A 147 7.58 -17.65 16.84
C GLU A 147 7.00 -16.28 16.51
N LEU A 148 5.73 -16.04 16.85
CA LEU A 148 5.06 -14.75 16.65
C LEU A 148 5.24 -13.83 17.87
N ASP A 149 5.75 -12.61 17.63
CA ASP A 149 5.51 -11.47 18.52
C ASP A 149 4.26 -10.71 18.02
N PRO A 150 3.15 -10.67 18.78
CA PRO A 150 1.91 -10.02 18.35
C PRO A 150 2.02 -8.51 18.22
N GLU A 151 3.03 -7.87 18.82
CA GLU A 151 3.26 -6.42 18.74
C GLU A 151 4.34 -6.05 17.70
N SER A 152 5.16 -7.00 17.26
CA SER A 152 6.29 -6.76 16.33
C SER A 152 6.34 -7.81 15.23
N ASN A 153 5.75 -7.50 14.08
CA ASN A 153 5.54 -8.46 12.98
C ASN A 153 5.36 -7.74 11.63
N VAL A 154 4.90 -8.48 10.62
CA VAL A 154 4.65 -7.93 9.26
C VAL A 154 3.66 -6.76 9.29
N GLN A 155 2.74 -6.70 10.25
CA GLN A 155 1.73 -5.65 10.34
C GLN A 155 2.21 -4.44 11.17
N PHE A 156 2.94 -4.69 12.27
CA PHE A 156 3.21 -3.67 13.30
C PHE A 156 4.70 -3.36 13.48
N GLY A 157 5.00 -2.08 13.70
CA GLY A 157 6.34 -1.51 13.83
C GLY A 157 6.72 -0.53 12.72
N GLU A 158 7.96 -0.04 12.73
CA GLU A 158 8.44 1.03 11.85
C GLU A 158 8.21 0.74 10.35
N GLY A 159 7.51 1.65 9.67
CA GLY A 159 7.09 1.52 8.27
C GLY A 159 5.76 0.77 8.07
N GLY A 160 5.15 0.24 9.15
CA GLY A 160 3.87 -0.46 9.12
C GLY A 160 3.86 -1.66 8.17
N ALA A 161 2.69 -1.99 7.61
CA ALA A 161 2.55 -3.09 6.65
C ALA A 161 3.32 -2.90 5.33
N GLY A 162 3.84 -1.70 5.06
CA GLY A 162 4.59 -1.41 3.84
C GLY A 162 5.99 -2.01 3.82
N THR A 163 6.63 -2.21 4.97
CA THR A 163 8.07 -2.53 5.08
C THR A 163 8.45 -3.85 4.42
N PHE A 164 7.72 -4.94 4.73
CA PHE A 164 7.99 -6.28 4.20
C PHE A 164 7.12 -6.57 2.98
N SER A 165 7.30 -5.75 1.93
CA SER A 165 6.54 -5.85 0.69
C SER A 165 7.44 -5.65 -0.55
N ASP A 166 6.88 -5.85 -1.74
CA ASP A 166 7.50 -5.41 -3.02
C ASP A 166 7.66 -3.88 -3.09
N GLY A 167 6.91 -3.13 -2.26
CA GLY A 167 7.03 -1.68 -2.20
C GLY A 167 6.51 -0.97 -3.44
N LYS A 168 5.38 -1.42 -4.00
CA LYS A 168 4.77 -0.83 -5.19
C LYS A 168 4.24 0.58 -4.91
N LEU A 169 4.61 1.53 -5.76
CA LEU A 169 4.31 2.95 -5.58
C LEU A 169 3.49 3.54 -6.72
N TYR A 170 2.50 2.80 -7.21
CA TYR A 170 1.48 3.33 -8.13
C TYR A 170 0.09 3.22 -7.50
N SER A 171 -0.80 4.12 -7.89
CA SER A 171 -2.16 4.20 -7.36
C SER A 171 -3.13 4.71 -8.40
N GLN A 172 -4.41 4.36 -8.25
CA GLN A 172 -5.51 4.85 -9.07
C GLN A 172 -6.19 6.09 -8.49
N ILE A 173 -5.67 6.65 -7.39
CA ILE A 173 -6.23 7.88 -6.81
C ILE A 173 -6.12 9.06 -7.80
N LYS A 174 -7.13 9.93 -7.79
CA LYS A 174 -7.05 11.21 -8.49
C LYS A 174 -6.20 12.17 -7.67
N ASP A 175 -5.01 12.47 -8.17
CA ASP A 175 -4.05 13.35 -7.51
C ASP A 175 -3.83 14.65 -8.29
N ARG A 176 -4.81 15.57 -8.17
CA ARG A 176 -4.77 16.88 -8.84
C ARG A 176 -3.72 17.83 -8.26
N ARG A 177 -3.22 17.54 -7.05
CA ARG A 177 -2.26 18.37 -6.31
C ARG A 177 -0.83 17.82 -6.41
N HIS A 178 -0.63 16.74 -7.19
CA HIS A 178 0.66 16.08 -7.35
C HIS A 178 1.30 15.64 -6.03
N LEU A 179 0.50 15.31 -5.00
CA LEU A 179 0.99 14.86 -3.71
C LEU A 179 1.75 13.53 -3.80
N GLY A 180 1.41 12.68 -4.78
CA GLY A 180 2.16 11.48 -5.09
C GLY A 180 3.59 11.81 -5.50
N ARG A 181 3.83 12.92 -6.21
CA ARG A 181 5.18 13.36 -6.55
C ARG A 181 5.98 13.73 -5.30
N LYS A 182 5.39 14.50 -4.39
CA LYS A 182 5.98 14.79 -3.07
C LYS A 182 6.36 13.52 -2.31
N VAL A 183 5.49 12.51 -2.32
CA VAL A 183 5.78 11.21 -1.66
C VAL A 183 7.02 10.55 -2.26
N LEU A 184 7.08 10.44 -3.59
CA LEU A 184 8.20 9.81 -4.28
C LEU A 184 9.52 10.58 -4.08
N GLU A 185 9.47 11.91 -4.08
CA GLU A 185 10.65 12.76 -3.83
C GLU A 185 11.19 12.59 -2.41
N GLU A 186 10.32 12.51 -1.39
CA GLU A 186 10.77 12.24 -0.02
C GLU A 186 11.34 10.83 0.13
N PHE A 187 10.81 9.84 -0.59
CA PHE A 187 11.41 8.50 -0.64
C PHE A 187 12.80 8.51 -1.27
N VAL A 188 13.01 9.22 -2.39
CA VAL A 188 14.33 9.36 -3.02
C VAL A 188 15.30 10.08 -2.08
N LYS A 189 14.88 11.16 -1.42
CA LYS A 189 15.70 11.85 -0.39
C LYS A 189 16.12 10.91 0.74
N ALA A 190 15.28 9.93 1.07
CA ALA A 190 15.55 8.90 2.07
C ALA A 190 16.29 7.66 1.51
N GLY A 191 16.82 7.72 0.29
CA GLY A 191 17.67 6.67 -0.30
C GLY A 191 16.94 5.64 -1.18
N ALA A 192 15.68 5.87 -1.54
CA ALA A 192 15.03 5.07 -2.59
C ALA A 192 15.65 5.34 -3.98
N PRO A 193 15.59 4.37 -4.92
CA PRO A 193 16.13 4.55 -6.27
C PRO A 193 15.51 5.73 -7.01
N GLU A 194 16.30 6.55 -7.72
CA GLU A 194 15.79 7.71 -8.45
C GLU A 194 14.77 7.35 -9.54
N GLU A 195 14.91 6.16 -10.13
CA GLU A 195 13.98 5.62 -11.15
C GLU A 195 12.52 5.55 -10.69
N ILE A 196 12.23 5.54 -9.37
CA ILE A 196 10.84 5.56 -8.90
C ILE A 196 10.10 6.84 -9.32
N LEU A 197 10.83 7.90 -9.65
CA LEU A 197 10.29 9.17 -10.12
C LEU A 197 9.85 9.14 -11.58
N THR A 198 10.34 8.16 -12.35
CA THR A 198 10.12 8.07 -13.80
C THR A 198 9.38 6.81 -14.20
N GLU A 199 9.54 5.70 -13.49
CA GLU A 199 8.81 4.47 -13.83
C GLU A 199 7.30 4.62 -13.66
N ALA A 200 6.53 3.99 -14.55
CA ALA A 200 5.08 4.00 -14.45
C ALA A 200 4.53 3.06 -13.36
N HIS A 201 5.20 1.94 -13.13
CA HIS A 201 4.88 0.99 -12.06
C HIS A 201 6.09 0.79 -11.14
N PRO A 202 6.52 1.86 -10.44
CA PRO A 202 7.73 1.84 -9.63
C PRO A 202 7.57 0.91 -8.43
N HIS A 203 8.70 0.36 -7.97
CA HIS A 203 8.78 -0.43 -6.75
C HIS A 203 10.13 -0.22 -6.05
N ILE A 204 10.18 -0.46 -4.74
CA ILE A 204 11.39 -0.26 -3.93
C ILE A 204 12.01 -1.61 -3.50
N GLY A 205 11.19 -2.60 -3.18
CA GLY A 205 11.62 -3.86 -2.59
C GLY A 205 11.99 -3.78 -1.10
N THR A 206 11.83 -4.90 -0.40
CA THR A 206 11.86 -4.98 1.07
C THR A 206 13.12 -4.41 1.74
N PHE A 207 14.34 -4.78 1.31
CA PHE A 207 15.55 -4.31 2.00
C PHE A 207 15.81 -2.81 1.85
N ARG A 208 15.48 -2.23 0.70
CA ARG A 208 15.59 -0.78 0.49
C ARG A 208 14.55 -0.01 1.29
N LEU A 209 13.35 -0.59 1.49
CA LEU A 209 12.33 0.00 2.36
C LEU A 209 12.82 0.11 3.81
N VAL A 210 13.53 -0.89 4.33
CA VAL A 210 14.08 -0.87 5.70
C VAL A 210 15.00 0.32 5.93
N THR A 211 15.95 0.55 5.02
CA THR A 211 16.89 1.68 5.15
C THR A 211 16.18 3.02 4.93
N MET A 212 15.21 3.05 4.03
CA MET A 212 14.45 4.26 3.72
C MET A 212 13.60 4.73 4.91
N VAL A 213 12.85 3.84 5.57
CA VAL A 213 12.04 4.24 6.74
C VAL A 213 12.90 4.71 7.91
N GLU A 214 14.08 4.09 8.10
CA GLU A 214 15.06 4.53 9.11
C GLU A 214 15.57 5.95 8.81
N SER A 215 15.86 6.27 7.55
CA SER A 215 16.27 7.61 7.12
C SER A 215 15.16 8.66 7.26
N MET A 216 13.91 8.30 6.93
CA MET A 216 12.77 9.19 7.11
C MET A 216 12.51 9.49 8.59
N ARG A 217 12.61 8.49 9.47
CA ARG A 217 12.53 8.70 10.93
C ARG A 217 13.60 9.69 11.40
N GLN A 218 14.85 9.48 11.01
CA GLN A 218 15.97 10.38 11.37
C GLN A 218 15.70 11.82 10.90
N THR A 219 15.11 11.99 9.70
CA THR A 219 14.71 13.30 9.19
C THR A 219 13.64 13.94 10.07
N ILE A 220 12.61 13.18 10.46
CA ILE A 220 11.54 13.66 11.35
C ILE A 220 12.09 14.06 12.72
N GLU A 221 12.98 13.24 13.29
CA GLU A 221 13.65 13.52 14.57
C GLU A 221 14.52 14.78 14.48
N ALA A 222 15.28 14.96 13.39
CA ALA A 222 16.08 16.15 13.14
C ALA A 222 15.24 17.43 13.00
N LEU A 223 13.99 17.29 12.53
CA LEU A 223 12.99 18.36 12.45
C LEU A 223 12.21 18.56 13.77
N GLY A 224 12.60 17.87 14.85
CA GLY A 224 12.02 18.01 16.18
C GLY A 224 10.80 17.12 16.46
N GLY A 225 10.48 16.18 15.56
CA GLY A 225 9.54 15.11 15.85
C GLY A 225 10.10 14.12 16.89
N GLU A 226 9.22 13.38 17.57
CA GLU A 226 9.60 12.40 18.59
C GLU A 226 8.93 11.06 18.30
N TYR A 227 9.70 9.98 18.24
CA TYR A 227 9.17 8.63 18.13
C TYR A 227 9.13 7.94 19.50
N ARG A 228 8.02 7.27 19.80
CA ARG A 228 7.88 6.36 20.95
C ARG A 228 7.45 4.98 20.46
N TRP A 229 8.40 4.05 20.45
CA TRP A 229 8.19 2.64 20.11
C TRP A 229 7.62 1.88 21.30
N GLY A 230 6.99 0.72 21.05
CA GLY A 230 6.37 -0.09 22.11
C GLY A 230 5.26 0.65 22.87
N SER A 231 4.69 1.69 22.25
CA SER A 231 3.76 2.62 22.89
C SER A 231 2.39 2.48 22.24
N ARG A 232 1.70 1.37 22.50
CA ARG A 232 0.34 1.14 22.01
C ARG A 232 -0.63 2.07 22.74
N VAL A 233 -1.62 2.59 22.02
CA VAL A 233 -2.71 3.38 22.61
C VAL A 233 -3.85 2.43 22.96
N ASP A 234 -4.19 2.35 24.25
CA ASP A 234 -5.20 1.45 24.81
C ASP A 234 -6.51 2.17 25.16
N GLY A 235 -6.54 3.51 25.12
CA GLY A 235 -7.75 4.28 25.35
C GLY A 235 -7.68 5.71 24.84
N PHE A 236 -8.85 6.26 24.49
CA PHE A 236 -9.04 7.64 24.09
C PHE A 236 -9.83 8.38 25.17
N ASP A 237 -9.26 9.45 25.72
CA ASP A 237 -9.91 10.29 26.71
C ASP A 237 -10.76 11.34 25.99
N VAL A 238 -12.08 11.15 26.01
CA VAL A 238 -13.04 11.96 25.27
C VAL A 238 -13.97 12.68 26.23
N GLU A 239 -13.90 13.99 26.24
CA GLU A 239 -14.83 14.83 26.98
C GLU A 239 -16.13 15.01 26.18
N THR A 240 -17.27 14.92 26.86
CA THR A 240 -18.60 15.17 26.28
C THR A 240 -19.20 16.41 26.93
N ALA A 241 -19.47 17.45 26.15
CA ALA A 241 -20.09 18.68 26.60
C ALA A 241 -21.61 18.50 26.83
N ALA A 242 -22.25 19.48 27.47
CA ALA A 242 -23.67 19.43 27.80
C ALA A 242 -24.60 19.36 26.58
N ASP A 243 -24.15 19.84 25.42
CA ASP A 243 -24.86 19.75 24.14
C ASP A 243 -24.65 18.41 23.42
N GLY A 244 -23.91 17.48 24.03
CA GLY A 244 -23.58 16.17 23.46
C GLY A 244 -22.38 16.16 22.51
N SER A 245 -21.76 17.33 22.25
CA SER A 245 -20.54 17.38 21.45
C SER A 245 -19.38 16.70 22.17
N ARG A 246 -18.51 16.02 21.41
CA ARG A 246 -17.42 15.19 21.93
C ARG A 246 -16.09 15.69 21.41
N ARG A 247 -15.09 15.80 22.30
CA ARG A 247 -13.74 16.24 21.97
C ARG A 247 -12.67 15.39 22.65
N LEU A 248 -11.63 15.06 21.91
CA LEU A 248 -10.48 14.33 22.43
C LEU A 248 -9.62 15.25 23.33
N LYS A 249 -9.19 14.73 24.48
CA LYS A 249 -8.33 15.43 25.46
C LYS A 249 -6.98 14.75 25.64
N GLY A 250 -6.92 13.45 25.45
CA GLY A 250 -5.68 12.70 25.60
C GLY A 250 -5.81 11.23 25.25
N LEU A 251 -4.72 10.52 25.49
CA LEU A 251 -4.54 9.11 25.18
C LEU A 251 -4.04 8.37 26.41
N GLN A 252 -4.55 7.16 26.62
CA GLN A 252 -4.02 6.20 27.58
C GLN A 252 -3.12 5.22 26.85
N LEU A 253 -1.87 5.09 27.30
CA LEU A 253 -0.89 4.21 26.69
C LEU A 253 -0.85 2.86 27.40
N SER A 254 -0.45 1.81 26.68
CA SER A 254 -0.25 0.46 27.24
C SER A 254 0.83 0.40 28.32
N THR A 255 1.68 1.42 28.43
CA THR A 255 2.66 1.60 29.51
C THR A 255 2.03 2.04 30.83
N GLY A 256 0.76 2.47 30.81
CA GLY A 256 0.07 3.12 31.93
C GLY A 256 0.19 4.64 31.94
N ASP A 257 0.96 5.22 31.01
CA ASP A 257 1.13 6.68 30.90
C ASP A 257 -0.10 7.34 30.25
N TYR A 258 -0.40 8.56 30.71
CA TYR A 258 -1.36 9.46 30.07
C TYR A 258 -0.63 10.50 29.22
N LEU A 259 -1.09 10.69 27.98
CA LEU A 259 -0.59 11.73 27.07
C LEU A 259 -1.71 12.70 26.71
N ALA A 260 -1.62 13.94 27.20
CA ALA A 260 -2.53 15.01 26.79
C ALA A 260 -2.36 15.32 25.29
N ALA A 261 -3.45 15.22 24.53
CA ALA A 261 -3.46 15.36 23.09
C ALA A 261 -4.85 15.72 22.57
N GLU A 262 -4.96 16.88 21.93
CA GLU A 262 -6.23 17.39 21.39
C GLU A 262 -6.33 17.23 19.88
N GLN A 263 -5.21 16.96 19.19
CA GLN A 263 -5.14 16.76 17.75
C GLN A 263 -4.36 15.46 17.48
N VAL A 264 -5.09 14.40 17.13
CA VAL A 264 -4.56 13.04 17.03
C VAL A 264 -4.89 12.43 15.67
N VAL A 265 -3.85 12.13 14.90
CA VAL A 265 -3.94 11.35 13.66
C VAL A 265 -3.99 9.87 13.99
N LEU A 266 -5.04 9.18 13.55
CA LEU A 266 -5.24 7.75 13.75
C LEU A 266 -4.87 7.00 12.46
N ALA A 267 -3.59 6.64 12.32
CA ALA A 267 -3.00 5.98 11.15
C ALA A 267 -2.55 4.53 11.46
N ILE A 268 -3.42 3.78 12.15
CA ILE A 268 -3.11 2.49 12.80
C ILE A 268 -3.05 1.27 11.87
N GLY A 269 -3.33 1.44 10.58
CA GLY A 269 -3.46 0.32 9.64
C GLY A 269 -4.69 -0.56 9.92
N HIS A 270 -4.98 -1.52 9.04
CA HIS A 270 -6.21 -2.32 9.12
C HIS A 270 -6.10 -3.58 9.98
N SER A 271 -4.94 -3.80 10.62
CA SER A 271 -4.67 -4.95 11.49
C SER A 271 -4.82 -4.64 12.98
N ALA A 272 -5.00 -3.37 13.37
CA ALA A 272 -5.16 -2.91 14.76
C ALA A 272 -6.57 -3.20 15.33
N ARG A 273 -6.95 -4.48 15.33
CA ARG A 273 -8.29 -4.99 15.66
C ARG A 273 -8.70 -4.70 17.10
N ASP A 274 -7.73 -4.76 18.01
CA ASP A 274 -7.88 -4.34 19.41
C ASP A 274 -8.22 -2.84 19.52
N THR A 275 -7.49 -1.99 18.81
CA THR A 275 -7.78 -0.54 18.77
C THR A 275 -9.16 -0.26 18.14
N PHE A 276 -9.58 -1.03 17.13
CA PHE A 276 -10.94 -0.92 16.58
C PHE A 276 -12.02 -1.22 17.62
N GLN A 277 -11.81 -2.25 18.45
CA GLN A 277 -12.70 -2.59 19.54
C GLN A 277 -12.77 -1.45 20.57
N VAL A 278 -11.63 -0.93 21.02
CA VAL A 278 -11.57 0.21 21.96
C VAL A 278 -12.32 1.43 21.43
N LEU A 279 -12.10 1.80 20.16
CA LEU A 279 -12.78 2.93 19.53
C LEU A 279 -14.30 2.72 19.47
N TYR A 280 -14.74 1.52 19.11
CA TYR A 280 -16.16 1.16 19.06
C TYR A 280 -16.80 1.21 20.45
N ASP A 281 -16.16 0.61 21.47
CA ASP A 281 -16.64 0.57 22.84
C ASP A 281 -16.72 1.98 23.46
N GLN A 282 -15.83 2.88 23.05
CA GLN A 282 -15.86 4.29 23.41
C GLN A 282 -16.79 5.12 22.51
N GLY A 283 -17.58 4.48 21.64
CA GLY A 283 -18.64 5.13 20.85
C GLY A 283 -18.15 5.98 19.69
N VAL A 284 -16.92 5.82 19.20
CA VAL A 284 -16.48 6.46 17.94
C VAL A 284 -17.31 5.87 16.79
N HIS A 285 -17.74 6.71 15.86
CA HIS A 285 -18.55 6.26 14.72
C HIS A 285 -17.75 5.34 13.78
N ILE A 286 -18.21 4.09 13.65
CA ILE A 286 -17.59 3.06 12.82
C ILE A 286 -18.67 2.35 12.00
N GLU A 287 -18.36 2.11 10.74
CA GLU A 287 -19.21 1.37 9.79
C GLU A 287 -18.48 0.10 9.33
N ALA A 288 -19.24 -0.97 9.06
CA ALA A 288 -18.70 -2.14 8.38
C ALA A 288 -18.37 -1.80 6.92
N LYS A 289 -17.25 -2.31 6.41
CA LYS A 289 -16.79 -2.04 5.04
C LYS A 289 -16.59 -3.33 4.24
N PRO A 290 -16.95 -3.36 2.95
CA PRO A 290 -16.57 -4.45 2.04
C PRO A 290 -15.04 -4.59 1.93
N PHE A 291 -14.59 -5.83 1.79
CA PHE A 291 -13.19 -6.18 1.52
C PHE A 291 -13.12 -7.42 0.62
N SER A 292 -11.96 -8.08 0.54
CA SER A 292 -11.81 -9.32 -0.23
C SER A 292 -11.03 -10.38 0.53
N ILE A 293 -11.40 -11.63 0.32
CA ILE A 293 -10.78 -12.82 0.90
C ILE A 293 -10.39 -13.80 -0.19
N GLY A 294 -9.30 -14.52 0.00
CA GLY A 294 -8.92 -15.60 -0.90
C GLY A 294 -7.64 -16.26 -0.42
N VAL A 295 -6.74 -16.54 -1.36
CA VAL A 295 -5.47 -17.23 -1.10
C VAL A 295 -4.35 -16.58 -1.89
N ARG A 296 -3.09 -16.92 -1.63
CA ARG A 296 -2.00 -16.63 -2.56
C ARG A 296 -1.90 -17.72 -3.61
N ILE A 297 -1.68 -17.34 -4.86
CA ILE A 297 -1.37 -18.27 -5.96
C ILE A 297 0.08 -18.05 -6.40
N GLU A 298 0.82 -19.14 -6.65
CA GLU A 298 2.22 -19.13 -7.07
C GLU A 298 2.42 -19.87 -8.40
N HIS A 299 3.11 -19.21 -9.33
CA HIS A 299 3.56 -19.77 -10.61
C HIS A 299 5.07 -19.56 -10.74
N PRO A 300 5.83 -20.41 -11.44
CA PRO A 300 7.21 -20.08 -11.78
C PRO A 300 7.26 -18.75 -12.55
N GLN A 301 8.11 -17.80 -12.14
CA GLN A 301 8.17 -16.47 -12.75
C GLN A 301 8.41 -16.57 -14.27
N SER A 302 9.27 -17.50 -14.69
CA SER A 302 9.56 -17.76 -16.10
C SER A 302 8.34 -18.15 -16.95
N TRP A 303 7.29 -18.72 -16.34
CA TRP A 303 6.04 -19.02 -17.04
C TRP A 303 5.27 -17.73 -17.32
N MET A 304 5.19 -16.84 -16.33
CA MET A 304 4.56 -15.53 -16.48
C MET A 304 5.34 -14.65 -17.46
N ASP A 305 6.68 -14.64 -17.38
CA ASP A 305 7.51 -13.87 -18.33
C ASP A 305 7.27 -14.32 -19.77
N ARG A 306 7.28 -15.63 -20.04
CA ARG A 306 6.96 -16.16 -21.37
C ARG A 306 5.53 -15.85 -21.80
N ALA A 307 4.57 -15.99 -20.89
CA ALA A 307 3.17 -15.72 -21.17
C ALA A 307 2.90 -14.22 -21.43
N ARG A 308 3.68 -13.30 -20.87
CA ARG A 308 3.49 -11.84 -21.02
C ARG A 308 4.37 -11.24 -22.11
N PHE A 309 5.64 -11.62 -22.19
CA PHE A 309 6.63 -11.00 -23.07
C PHE A 309 7.11 -11.91 -24.23
N GLY A 310 6.78 -13.20 -24.21
CA GLY A 310 7.17 -14.13 -25.28
C GLY A 310 8.70 -14.28 -25.36
N THR A 311 9.25 -14.06 -26.55
CA THR A 311 10.71 -14.14 -26.80
C THR A 311 11.50 -13.00 -26.15
N HIS A 312 10.84 -11.94 -25.72
CA HIS A 312 11.47 -10.80 -25.02
C HIS A 312 11.54 -11.01 -23.50
N ALA A 313 11.13 -12.17 -22.99
CA ALA A 313 11.29 -12.52 -21.58
C ALA A 313 12.76 -12.42 -21.14
N GLY A 314 13.01 -11.71 -20.03
CA GLY A 314 14.37 -11.45 -19.52
C GLY A 314 15.04 -10.20 -20.09
N HIS A 315 14.35 -9.42 -20.95
CA HIS A 315 14.89 -8.14 -21.41
C HIS A 315 15.02 -7.14 -20.24
N PRO A 316 16.18 -6.48 -20.04
CA PRO A 316 16.41 -5.60 -18.90
C PRO A 316 15.39 -4.46 -18.74
N ASP A 317 14.96 -3.85 -19.85
CA ASP A 317 13.97 -2.76 -19.83
C ASP A 317 12.54 -3.20 -19.46
N LEU A 318 12.25 -4.50 -19.49
CA LEU A 318 10.93 -5.04 -19.13
C LEU A 318 10.88 -5.55 -17.68
N GLY A 319 12.00 -6.07 -17.19
CA GLY A 319 12.08 -6.72 -15.89
C GLY A 319 11.23 -7.98 -15.80
N ALA A 320 10.90 -8.38 -14.56
CA ALA A 320 10.01 -9.51 -14.28
C ALA A 320 8.55 -9.14 -14.59
N ALA A 321 7.86 -10.00 -15.33
CA ALA A 321 6.51 -9.72 -15.80
C ALA A 321 5.48 -9.62 -14.67
N ASP A 322 4.59 -8.64 -14.82
CA ASP A 322 3.41 -8.46 -14.01
C ASP A 322 2.11 -8.91 -14.71
N TYR A 323 1.06 -9.07 -13.91
CA TYR A 323 -0.30 -9.28 -14.40
C TYR A 323 -1.34 -8.64 -13.48
N SER A 324 -2.51 -8.38 -14.07
CA SER A 324 -3.74 -7.97 -13.40
C SER A 324 -4.91 -8.67 -14.09
N LEU A 325 -5.69 -9.43 -13.33
CA LEU A 325 -6.79 -10.26 -13.81
C LEU A 325 -8.04 -9.99 -12.99
N ALA A 326 -9.21 -10.05 -13.64
CA ALA A 326 -10.50 -9.95 -12.99
C ALA A 326 -11.55 -10.74 -13.79
N HIS A 327 -12.49 -11.36 -13.08
CA HIS A 327 -13.62 -12.10 -13.67
C HIS A 327 -14.87 -11.92 -12.80
N HIS A 328 -16.01 -11.69 -13.45
CA HIS A 328 -17.32 -11.64 -12.81
C HIS A 328 -17.97 -13.01 -12.94
N CYS A 329 -18.16 -13.68 -11.80
CA CYS A 329 -18.65 -15.05 -11.70
C CYS A 329 -20.18 -15.13 -11.81
N ALA A 330 -20.68 -16.31 -12.17
CA ALA A 330 -22.11 -16.58 -12.28
C ALA A 330 -22.85 -16.44 -10.94
N ASN A 331 -22.17 -16.71 -9.82
CA ASN A 331 -22.72 -16.53 -8.48
C ASN A 331 -22.73 -15.07 -7.97
N GLY A 332 -22.50 -14.10 -8.87
CA GLY A 332 -22.55 -12.67 -8.58
C GLY A 332 -21.31 -12.12 -7.87
N ARG A 333 -20.27 -12.94 -7.68
CA ARG A 333 -18.98 -12.52 -7.11
C ARG A 333 -18.03 -12.02 -8.17
N THR A 334 -17.04 -11.24 -7.75
CA THR A 334 -15.90 -10.86 -8.60
C THR A 334 -14.63 -11.44 -8.01
N VAL A 335 -13.90 -12.20 -8.83
CA VAL A 335 -12.59 -12.76 -8.50
C VAL A 335 -11.53 -11.95 -9.23
N TYR A 336 -10.45 -11.59 -8.54
CA TYR A 336 -9.39 -10.79 -9.14
C TYR A 336 -8.03 -11.04 -8.51
N SER A 337 -6.98 -10.67 -9.24
CA SER A 337 -5.61 -10.68 -8.72
C SER A 337 -5.32 -9.41 -7.91
N PHE A 338 -4.76 -9.55 -6.73
CA PHE A 338 -4.42 -8.48 -5.80
C PHE A 338 -2.96 -8.57 -5.40
N CYS A 339 -2.29 -7.42 -5.20
CA CYS A 339 -0.90 -7.36 -4.69
C CYS A 339 0.05 -8.38 -5.36
N MET A 340 0.04 -8.44 -6.70
CA MET A 340 0.87 -9.38 -7.46
C MET A 340 2.35 -9.03 -7.28
N CYS A 341 3.22 -9.96 -6.95
CA CYS A 341 4.63 -9.78 -6.65
C CYS A 341 5.46 -10.59 -7.66
N PRO A 342 6.06 -9.94 -8.69
CA PRO A 342 6.95 -10.62 -9.61
C PRO A 342 8.20 -11.11 -8.89
N GLY A 343 8.63 -12.33 -9.19
CA GLY A 343 9.83 -12.97 -8.67
C GLY A 343 9.98 -12.74 -7.18
N GLY A 344 8.93 -13.08 -6.44
CA GLY A 344 8.78 -12.79 -5.02
C GLY A 344 8.45 -14.02 -4.19
N THR A 345 7.99 -13.77 -2.98
CA THR A 345 7.63 -14.80 -2.00
C THR A 345 6.29 -14.50 -1.36
N VAL A 346 5.53 -15.54 -1.09
CA VAL A 346 4.37 -15.52 -0.19
C VAL A 346 4.89 -15.47 1.25
N VAL A 347 4.29 -14.64 2.11
CA VAL A 347 4.80 -14.40 3.48
C VAL A 347 3.75 -14.64 4.55
N ALA A 348 4.18 -15.11 5.72
CA ALA A 348 3.35 -15.16 6.92
C ALA A 348 3.15 -13.74 7.46
N ALA A 349 1.92 -13.24 7.35
CA ALA A 349 1.55 -11.87 7.64
C ALA A 349 0.61 -11.76 8.86
N THR A 350 0.52 -12.82 9.67
CA THR A 350 -0.31 -12.81 10.88
C THR A 350 0.25 -11.84 11.93
N SER A 351 -0.65 -11.27 12.71
CA SER A 351 -0.35 -10.44 13.88
C SER A 351 -1.08 -10.91 15.13
N GLU A 352 -1.76 -12.07 15.07
CA GLU A 352 -2.54 -12.60 16.18
C GLU A 352 -2.14 -14.08 16.41
N PRO A 353 -1.97 -14.51 17.68
CA PRO A 353 -1.70 -15.91 17.99
C PRO A 353 -2.81 -16.85 17.49
N GLY A 354 -2.43 -18.06 17.08
CA GLY A 354 -3.38 -19.08 16.63
C GLY A 354 -4.10 -18.75 15.32
N ARG A 355 -3.48 -17.93 14.46
CA ARG A 355 -4.04 -17.45 13.19
C ARG A 355 -2.98 -17.44 12.09
N VAL A 356 -3.37 -17.86 10.88
CA VAL A 356 -2.55 -17.80 9.67
C VAL A 356 -3.14 -16.77 8.72
N VAL A 357 -2.27 -15.93 8.18
CA VAL A 357 -2.57 -14.90 7.16
C VAL A 357 -1.43 -14.90 6.17
N THR A 358 -1.77 -14.84 4.88
CA THR A 358 -0.78 -14.63 3.83
C THR A 358 -0.72 -13.18 3.38
N ASN A 359 0.42 -12.82 2.81
CA ASN A 359 0.58 -11.68 1.90
C ASN A 359 1.73 -12.02 0.93
N GLY A 360 2.21 -11.04 0.17
CA GLY A 360 3.29 -11.21 -0.78
C GLY A 360 4.33 -10.10 -0.67
N MET A 361 5.58 -10.45 -0.95
CA MET A 361 6.68 -9.49 -1.05
C MET A 361 7.58 -9.86 -2.22
N SER A 362 8.33 -8.87 -2.71
CA SER A 362 9.48 -9.10 -3.58
C SER A 362 10.66 -8.26 -3.12
N GLN A 363 11.86 -8.76 -3.40
CA GLN A 363 13.06 -7.92 -3.35
C GLN A 363 13.09 -6.99 -4.55
N TYR A 364 13.93 -5.96 -4.50
CA TYR A 364 14.12 -5.03 -5.61
C TYR A 364 14.55 -5.75 -6.91
N SER A 365 15.32 -6.84 -6.80
CA SER A 365 15.74 -7.63 -7.96
C SER A 365 14.61 -8.42 -8.62
N ARG A 366 13.49 -8.68 -7.91
CA ARG A 366 12.38 -9.53 -8.39
C ARG A 366 12.85 -10.82 -9.05
N ASN A 367 13.82 -11.50 -8.43
CA ASN A 367 14.52 -12.65 -9.00
C ASN A 367 14.30 -13.96 -8.20
N GLU A 368 13.28 -14.00 -7.33
CA GLU A 368 12.88 -15.28 -6.73
C GLU A 368 12.18 -16.16 -7.77
N ARG A 369 12.09 -17.46 -7.47
CA ARG A 369 11.61 -18.47 -8.42
C ARG A 369 10.18 -18.24 -8.90
N ASN A 370 9.31 -17.71 -8.05
CA ASN A 370 7.87 -17.67 -8.29
C ASN A 370 7.35 -16.23 -8.47
N ALA A 371 6.45 -16.04 -9.42
CA ALA A 371 5.45 -14.98 -9.37
C ALA A 371 4.39 -15.37 -8.34
N ASN A 372 3.87 -14.41 -7.57
CA ASN A 372 2.70 -14.68 -6.74
C ASN A 372 1.69 -13.53 -6.74
N SER A 373 0.43 -13.80 -6.42
CA SER A 373 -0.57 -12.76 -6.17
C SER A 373 -1.64 -13.23 -5.21
N GLY A 374 -2.30 -12.32 -4.50
CA GLY A 374 -3.60 -12.62 -3.92
C GLY A 374 -4.58 -12.98 -5.03
N PHE A 375 -5.22 -14.13 -4.94
CA PHE A 375 -6.32 -14.57 -5.80
C PHE A 375 -7.57 -14.53 -4.92
N VAL A 376 -8.31 -13.42 -5.02
CA VAL A 376 -9.28 -13.00 -4.00
C VAL A 376 -10.65 -12.74 -4.58
N VAL A 377 -11.66 -12.88 -3.72
CA VAL A 377 -13.08 -12.71 -4.02
C VAL A 377 -13.61 -11.53 -3.20
N GLY A 378 -14.35 -10.62 -3.85
CA GLY A 378 -15.05 -9.52 -3.17
C GLY A 378 -16.17 -10.02 -2.26
N ILE A 379 -16.22 -9.48 -1.04
CA ILE A 379 -17.24 -9.75 -0.03
C ILE A 379 -17.79 -8.46 0.55
N ASP A 380 -19.05 -8.49 1.00
CA ASP A 380 -19.74 -7.31 1.52
C ASP A 380 -20.48 -7.60 2.83
N PRO A 381 -20.62 -6.59 3.72
CA PRO A 381 -21.22 -6.79 5.04
C PRO A 381 -22.66 -7.27 4.99
N GLU A 382 -23.48 -6.75 4.08
CA GLU A 382 -24.92 -7.05 4.02
C GLU A 382 -25.18 -8.52 3.70
N ARG A 383 -24.36 -9.12 2.83
CA ARG A 383 -24.52 -10.51 2.38
C ARG A 383 -23.74 -11.51 3.23
N ASP A 384 -22.54 -11.16 3.68
CA ASP A 384 -21.56 -12.15 4.17
C ASP A 384 -21.32 -12.12 5.68
N TYR A 385 -21.51 -10.97 6.32
CA TYR A 385 -21.28 -10.76 7.76
C TYR A 385 -22.13 -9.60 8.30
N PRO A 386 -23.47 -9.71 8.26
CA PRO A 386 -24.36 -8.61 8.59
C PRO A 386 -24.38 -8.29 10.10
N GLY A 387 -24.85 -7.08 10.43
CA GLY A 387 -25.15 -6.66 11.80
C GLY A 387 -24.11 -5.72 12.40
N HIS A 388 -23.12 -6.26 13.10
CA HIS A 388 -22.19 -5.48 13.93
C HIS A 388 -21.16 -4.70 13.07
N PRO A 389 -20.80 -3.44 13.38
CA PRO A 389 -19.78 -2.70 12.62
C PRO A 389 -18.42 -3.40 12.53
N LEU A 390 -18.06 -4.15 13.57
CA LEU A 390 -16.84 -4.96 13.62
C LEU A 390 -17.02 -6.40 13.10
N ALA A 391 -18.17 -6.78 12.53
CA ALA A 391 -18.43 -8.15 12.08
C ALA A 391 -17.41 -8.63 11.03
N GLY A 392 -16.90 -7.72 10.18
CA GLY A 392 -15.84 -8.04 9.22
C GLY A 392 -14.52 -8.45 9.90
N VAL A 393 -14.20 -7.90 11.07
CA VAL A 393 -13.02 -8.29 11.86
C VAL A 393 -13.15 -9.73 12.36
N GLU A 394 -14.32 -10.08 12.90
CA GLU A 394 -14.60 -11.44 13.37
C GLU A 394 -14.67 -12.45 12.22
N PHE A 395 -15.19 -12.02 11.06
CA PHE A 395 -15.15 -12.82 9.84
C PHE A 395 -13.70 -13.14 9.44
N GLN A 396 -12.80 -12.14 9.44
CA GLN A 396 -11.39 -12.38 9.18
C GLN A 396 -10.80 -13.35 10.23
N ARG A 397 -10.98 -13.09 11.52
CA ARG A 397 -10.46 -13.94 12.61
C ARG A 397 -10.89 -15.40 12.47
N LYS A 398 -12.15 -15.64 12.12
CA LYS A 398 -12.69 -16.99 11.90
C LYS A 398 -11.89 -17.75 10.85
N TRP A 399 -11.71 -17.17 9.66
CA TRP A 399 -11.02 -17.85 8.56
C TRP A 399 -9.50 -17.97 8.80
N GLU A 400 -8.90 -16.99 9.46
CA GLU A 400 -7.49 -17.06 9.86
C GLU A 400 -7.23 -18.17 10.90
N SER A 401 -8.15 -18.38 11.84
CA SER A 401 -8.07 -19.48 12.82
C SER A 401 -8.30 -20.85 12.17
N LEU A 402 -9.25 -20.94 11.23
CA LEU A 402 -9.46 -22.18 10.46
C LEU A 402 -8.23 -22.52 9.61
N ALA A 403 -7.60 -21.51 9.00
CA ALA A 403 -6.35 -21.70 8.26
C ALA A 403 -5.20 -22.15 9.17
N TYR A 404 -5.09 -21.62 10.40
CA TYR A 404 -4.09 -22.08 11.37
C TYR A 404 -4.28 -23.57 11.71
N THR A 405 -5.52 -23.99 11.98
CA THR A 405 -5.85 -25.39 12.25
C THR A 405 -5.58 -26.29 11.04
N ALA A 406 -6.02 -25.87 9.84
CA ALA A 406 -5.78 -26.61 8.59
C ALA A 406 -4.29 -26.69 8.23
N GLY A 407 -3.51 -25.69 8.66
CA GLY A 407 -2.05 -25.66 8.58
C GLY A 407 -1.34 -26.56 9.60
N GLY A 408 -2.07 -27.22 10.50
CA GLY A 408 -1.52 -28.11 11.52
C GLY A 408 -1.13 -27.40 12.82
N SER A 409 -1.63 -26.19 13.07
CA SER A 409 -1.42 -25.43 14.31
C SER A 409 0.05 -25.14 14.65
N THR A 410 0.86 -24.86 13.63
CA THR A 410 2.31 -24.58 13.74
C THR A 410 2.74 -23.28 13.03
N TYR A 411 1.77 -22.48 12.57
CA TYR A 411 1.96 -21.35 11.63
C TYR A 411 2.39 -21.73 10.21
N ALA A 412 2.54 -23.02 9.89
CA ALA A 412 2.51 -23.47 8.51
C ALA A 412 1.16 -23.10 7.86
N ALA A 413 1.18 -22.71 6.60
CA ALA A 413 -0.05 -22.36 5.87
C ALA A 413 -0.66 -23.61 5.21
N PRO A 414 -2.00 -23.77 5.19
CA PRO A 414 -2.63 -24.78 4.36
C PRO A 414 -2.33 -24.48 2.89
N ALA A 415 -2.06 -25.50 2.08
CA ALA A 415 -1.78 -25.33 0.65
C ALA A 415 -2.40 -26.44 -0.19
N GLN A 416 -2.68 -26.14 -1.46
CA GLN A 416 -3.34 -27.06 -2.38
C GLN A 416 -2.93 -26.76 -3.82
N LYS A 417 -2.73 -27.80 -4.62
CA LYS A 417 -2.48 -27.68 -6.06
C LYS A 417 -3.76 -27.24 -6.76
N VAL A 418 -3.64 -26.38 -7.78
CA VAL A 418 -4.79 -25.88 -8.58
C VAL A 418 -5.61 -27.04 -9.15
N GLY A 419 -4.96 -28.08 -9.67
CA GLY A 419 -5.64 -29.24 -10.22
C GLY A 419 -6.51 -29.99 -9.20
N ASP A 420 -6.05 -30.09 -7.95
CA ASP A 420 -6.78 -30.74 -6.87
C ASP A 420 -7.89 -29.83 -6.32
N PHE A 421 -7.63 -28.53 -6.22
CA PHE A 421 -8.62 -27.53 -5.84
C PHE A 421 -9.80 -27.52 -6.82
N LEU A 422 -9.54 -27.53 -8.13
CA LEU A 422 -10.57 -27.62 -9.17
C LEU A 422 -11.36 -28.92 -9.12
N ALA A 423 -10.70 -30.03 -8.78
CA ALA A 423 -11.33 -31.34 -8.67
C ALA A 423 -12.03 -31.61 -7.33
N GLY A 424 -11.94 -30.68 -6.36
CA GLY A 424 -12.57 -30.84 -5.05
C GLY A 424 -11.96 -31.93 -4.17
N ARG A 425 -10.64 -32.11 -4.23
CA ARG A 425 -9.90 -33.07 -3.42
C ARG A 425 -8.70 -32.42 -2.74
N ALA A 426 -8.31 -32.90 -1.56
CA ALA A 426 -7.10 -32.44 -0.89
C ALA A 426 -5.84 -32.83 -1.68
N SER A 427 -4.81 -31.99 -1.62
CA SER A 427 -3.48 -32.36 -2.11
C SER A 427 -2.69 -33.10 -1.02
N SER A 428 -1.89 -34.09 -1.42
CA SER A 428 -0.98 -34.83 -0.53
C SER A 428 0.48 -34.41 -0.64
N ASP A 429 0.85 -33.77 -1.75
CA ASP A 429 2.22 -33.51 -2.16
C ASP A 429 2.30 -32.24 -3.02
N LEU A 430 3.50 -31.63 -3.06
CA LEU A 430 3.84 -30.55 -3.96
C LEU A 430 4.09 -31.09 -5.38
N GLY A 431 3.76 -30.29 -6.40
CA GLY A 431 4.12 -30.55 -7.79
C GLY A 431 5.38 -29.78 -8.19
N ASP A 432 5.43 -29.33 -9.45
CA ASP A 432 6.55 -28.56 -10.00
C ASP A 432 6.83 -27.21 -9.31
N VAL A 433 5.82 -26.63 -8.65
CA VAL A 433 5.91 -25.34 -7.96
C VAL A 433 6.21 -25.55 -6.48
N ALA A 434 7.41 -25.13 -6.07
CA ALA A 434 7.81 -25.13 -4.66
C ALA A 434 7.14 -23.97 -3.91
N ALA A 435 6.69 -24.23 -2.68
CA ALA A 435 6.12 -23.21 -1.81
C ALA A 435 7.19 -22.21 -1.34
N SER A 436 6.92 -20.92 -1.51
CA SER A 436 7.80 -19.87 -0.96
C SER A 436 7.45 -19.49 0.48
N TYR A 437 6.20 -19.72 0.92
CA TYR A 437 5.75 -19.38 2.26
C TYR A 437 6.59 -20.06 3.34
N LYS A 438 6.98 -19.25 4.33
CA LYS A 438 7.69 -19.68 5.53
C LYS A 438 6.84 -19.34 6.77
N PRO A 439 6.81 -20.21 7.81
CA PRO A 439 7.74 -21.32 8.11
C PRO A 439 7.62 -22.56 7.21
N GLY A 440 6.45 -22.80 6.62
CA GLY A 440 6.25 -23.89 5.67
C GLY A 440 4.78 -24.02 5.29
N VAL A 441 4.45 -25.06 4.52
CA VAL A 441 3.08 -25.36 4.12
C VAL A 441 2.67 -26.77 4.52
N THR A 442 1.37 -26.95 4.75
CA THR A 442 0.72 -28.24 4.99
C THR A 442 -0.22 -28.49 3.82
N MET A 443 0.06 -29.52 3.01
CA MET A 443 -0.81 -29.87 1.88
C MET A 443 -2.15 -30.41 2.40
N THR A 444 -3.26 -29.80 2.00
CA THR A 444 -4.60 -30.09 2.52
C THR A 444 -5.69 -29.59 1.55
N ASP A 445 -6.95 -29.55 1.99
CA ASP A 445 -8.06 -28.93 1.27
C ASP A 445 -8.30 -27.49 1.76
N LEU A 446 -8.10 -26.51 0.88
CA LEU A 446 -8.33 -25.09 1.20
C LEU A 446 -9.80 -24.75 1.41
N ALA A 447 -10.73 -25.58 0.92
CA ALA A 447 -12.16 -25.38 1.18
C ALA A 447 -12.51 -25.45 2.68
N ALA A 448 -11.66 -26.06 3.51
CA ALA A 448 -11.81 -26.08 4.96
C ALA A 448 -11.59 -24.70 5.63
N CYS A 449 -10.95 -23.76 4.95
CA CYS A 449 -10.59 -22.44 5.48
C CYS A 449 -11.04 -21.27 4.60
N LEU A 450 -12.01 -21.50 3.70
CA LEU A 450 -12.62 -20.45 2.87
C LEU A 450 -14.16 -20.54 2.88
N PRO A 451 -14.87 -19.41 2.71
CA PRO A 451 -16.31 -19.44 2.50
C PRO A 451 -16.70 -20.26 1.27
N PRO A 452 -17.78 -21.08 1.30
CA PRO A 452 -18.21 -21.87 0.15
C PRO A 452 -18.42 -21.07 -1.14
N PHE A 453 -19.03 -19.87 -1.05
CA PHE A 453 -19.25 -19.00 -2.20
C PHE A 453 -17.93 -18.49 -2.83
N ALA A 454 -16.87 -18.35 -2.03
CA ALA A 454 -15.56 -17.92 -2.48
C ALA A 454 -14.87 -19.06 -3.23
N VAL A 455 -14.93 -20.28 -2.67
CA VAL A 455 -14.42 -21.51 -3.32
C VAL A 455 -15.08 -21.73 -4.68
N GLU A 456 -16.41 -21.61 -4.75
CA GLU A 456 -17.17 -21.73 -6.00
C GLU A 456 -16.70 -20.70 -7.06
N ALA A 457 -16.65 -19.42 -6.69
CA ALA A 457 -16.23 -18.35 -7.59
C ALA A 457 -14.78 -18.52 -8.07
N MET A 458 -13.88 -18.91 -7.15
CA MET A 458 -12.47 -19.16 -7.46
C MET A 458 -12.28 -20.33 -8.43
N ARG A 459 -13.05 -21.42 -8.28
CA ARG A 459 -13.03 -22.55 -9.22
C ARG A 459 -13.51 -22.13 -10.61
N GLU A 460 -14.53 -21.26 -10.70
CA GLU A 460 -15.00 -20.72 -11.98
C GLU A 460 -13.94 -19.83 -12.65
N ALA A 461 -13.27 -18.97 -11.86
CA ALA A 461 -12.34 -17.97 -12.39
C ALA A 461 -11.01 -18.55 -12.87
N LEU A 462 -10.51 -19.63 -12.25
CA LEU A 462 -9.21 -20.22 -12.60
C LEU A 462 -9.09 -20.58 -14.09
N PRO A 463 -10.00 -21.36 -14.71
CA PRO A 463 -9.93 -21.65 -16.14
C PRO A 463 -10.11 -20.40 -17.03
N VAL A 464 -10.84 -19.39 -16.57
CA VAL A 464 -10.96 -18.11 -17.28
C VAL A 464 -9.59 -17.42 -17.33
N PHE A 465 -8.89 -17.39 -16.20
CA PHE A 465 -7.55 -16.82 -16.10
C PHE A 465 -6.52 -17.63 -16.90
N GLY A 466 -6.65 -18.96 -16.96
CA GLY A 466 -5.86 -19.83 -17.85
C GLY A 466 -5.97 -19.48 -19.33
N ARG A 467 -7.16 -19.00 -19.78
CA ARG A 467 -7.36 -18.50 -21.15
C ARG A 467 -6.76 -17.11 -21.38
N GLN A 468 -6.64 -16.29 -20.34
CA GLN A 468 -6.06 -14.94 -20.42
C GLN A 468 -4.54 -14.97 -20.35
N ILE A 469 -3.98 -15.84 -19.51
CA ILE A 469 -2.54 -16.05 -19.33
C ILE A 469 -2.29 -17.56 -19.38
N ALA A 470 -1.62 -18.00 -20.45
CA ALA A 470 -1.31 -19.41 -20.65
C ALA A 470 -0.53 -19.98 -19.45
N GLY A 471 -0.99 -21.12 -18.93
CA GLY A 471 -0.39 -21.80 -17.78
C GLY A 471 -0.83 -21.28 -16.41
N TYR A 472 -1.72 -20.29 -16.35
CA TYR A 472 -2.20 -19.76 -15.06
C TYR A 472 -2.99 -20.79 -14.25
N ASP A 473 -3.72 -21.69 -14.91
CA ASP A 473 -4.52 -22.77 -14.33
C ASP A 473 -3.83 -24.15 -14.41
N HIS A 474 -2.51 -24.19 -14.62
CA HIS A 474 -1.76 -25.43 -14.69
C HIS A 474 -1.94 -26.26 -13.40
N PRO A 475 -2.13 -27.60 -13.46
CA PRO A 475 -2.50 -28.41 -12.30
C PRO A 475 -1.56 -28.28 -11.09
N ASP A 476 -0.26 -28.09 -11.33
CA ASP A 476 0.77 -28.00 -10.30
C ASP A 476 0.99 -26.60 -9.72
N VAL A 477 0.26 -25.59 -10.20
CA VAL A 477 0.26 -24.24 -9.61
C VAL A 477 -0.21 -24.32 -8.17
N LEU A 478 0.45 -23.58 -7.28
CA LEU A 478 0.22 -23.72 -5.84
C LEU A 478 -0.70 -22.60 -5.32
N LEU A 479 -1.74 -22.99 -4.59
CA LEU A 479 -2.54 -22.11 -3.76
C LEU A 479 -2.08 -22.23 -2.30
N THR A 480 -1.89 -21.11 -1.60
CA THR A 480 -1.32 -21.07 -0.24
C THR A 480 -2.09 -20.13 0.68
N GLY A 481 -2.40 -20.65 1.87
CA GLY A 481 -2.95 -19.95 3.03
C GLY A 481 -4.25 -19.21 2.77
N VAL A 482 -4.55 -18.22 3.62
CA VAL A 482 -5.69 -17.32 3.45
C VAL A 482 -5.22 -15.86 3.42
N GLU A 483 -5.63 -15.15 2.37
CA GLU A 483 -5.41 -13.72 2.19
C GLU A 483 -6.65 -12.97 2.68
N THR A 484 -6.68 -12.59 3.95
CA THR A 484 -7.88 -12.05 4.63
C THR A 484 -7.86 -10.54 4.83
N ARG A 485 -6.69 -9.90 4.65
CA ARG A 485 -6.45 -8.50 5.03
C ARG A 485 -6.07 -7.65 3.81
N THR A 486 -6.92 -7.66 2.79
CA THR A 486 -6.72 -6.95 1.51
C THR A 486 -7.02 -5.45 1.60
N SER A 487 -7.92 -5.06 2.51
CA SER A 487 -8.22 -3.67 2.88
C SER A 487 -8.95 -3.68 4.24
N SER A 488 -9.23 -2.50 4.81
CA SER A 488 -9.93 -2.43 6.09
C SER A 488 -11.34 -3.03 6.04
N PRO A 489 -11.69 -3.88 7.03
CA PRO A 489 -13.05 -4.40 7.20
C PRO A 489 -14.00 -3.37 7.82
N ILE A 490 -13.47 -2.21 8.22
CA ILE A 490 -14.25 -1.11 8.79
C ILE A 490 -13.97 0.21 8.06
N ARG A 491 -14.85 1.18 8.28
CA ARG A 491 -14.67 2.58 7.93
C ARG A 491 -14.86 3.39 9.20
N ILE A 492 -13.85 4.16 9.58
CA ILE A 492 -13.97 5.14 10.66
C ILE A 492 -14.28 6.47 9.99
N THR A 493 -15.57 6.75 9.78
CA THR A 493 -16.01 7.83 8.91
C THR A 493 -15.56 9.19 9.46
N ARG A 494 -15.06 10.03 8.56
CA ARG A 494 -14.56 11.38 8.82
C ARG A 494 -15.17 12.40 7.86
N GLY A 495 -15.29 13.65 8.31
CA GLY A 495 -15.79 14.78 7.54
C GLY A 495 -14.80 15.31 6.50
N GLU A 496 -15.18 16.39 5.80
CA GLU A 496 -14.31 17.10 4.85
C GLU A 496 -13.12 17.78 5.55
N ASP A 497 -13.23 18.04 6.85
CA ASP A 497 -12.19 18.53 7.75
C ASP A 497 -11.23 17.43 8.25
N PHE A 498 -11.41 16.21 7.76
CA PHE A 498 -10.65 15.01 8.13
C PHE A 498 -10.84 14.51 9.57
N GLN A 499 -11.77 15.09 10.34
CA GLN A 499 -12.06 14.66 11.70
C GLN A 499 -13.15 13.60 11.75
N SER A 500 -13.10 12.72 12.76
CA SER A 500 -14.16 11.76 13.07
C SER A 500 -15.51 12.47 13.16
N LEU A 501 -16.57 11.88 12.58
CA LEU A 501 -17.90 12.49 12.52
C LEU A 501 -18.46 12.91 13.89
N ASN A 502 -18.08 12.20 14.96
CA ASN A 502 -18.64 12.40 16.29
C ASN A 502 -17.57 12.54 17.37
N THR A 503 -16.31 12.83 17.03
CA THR A 503 -15.22 13.02 18.02
C THR A 503 -14.21 14.01 17.48
N ALA A 504 -14.38 15.28 17.84
CA ALA A 504 -13.46 16.35 17.43
C ALA A 504 -12.05 16.11 17.98
N GLY A 505 -11.03 16.46 17.20
CA GLY A 505 -9.62 16.23 17.52
C GLY A 505 -9.08 14.86 17.12
N LEU A 506 -9.94 13.91 16.73
CA LEU A 506 -9.52 12.61 16.19
C LEU A 506 -9.59 12.62 14.66
N TYR A 507 -8.49 12.28 13.99
CA TYR A 507 -8.38 12.28 12.52
C TYR A 507 -8.15 10.85 11.99
N PRO A 508 -9.22 10.10 11.67
CA PRO A 508 -9.09 8.77 11.07
C PRO A 508 -8.35 8.86 9.74
N ALA A 509 -7.28 8.07 9.55
CA ALA A 509 -6.42 8.19 8.38
C ALA A 509 -5.92 6.86 7.82
N GLY A 510 -5.54 6.89 6.54
CA GLY A 510 -4.91 5.78 5.85
C GLY A 510 -5.82 4.56 5.68
N GLU A 511 -5.18 3.40 5.55
CA GLU A 511 -5.89 2.17 5.21
C GLU A 511 -6.77 1.67 6.35
N GLY A 512 -6.32 1.80 7.61
CA GLY A 512 -7.07 1.37 8.79
C GLY A 512 -8.43 2.05 8.92
N ALA A 513 -8.48 3.36 8.69
CA ALA A 513 -9.72 4.11 8.66
C ALA A 513 -10.56 3.86 7.39
N GLY A 514 -10.01 3.17 6.39
CA GLY A 514 -10.68 2.83 5.14
C GLY A 514 -10.52 3.86 4.02
N TYR A 515 -9.55 4.79 4.10
CA TYR A 515 -9.37 5.92 3.16
C TYR A 515 -8.20 5.74 2.16
N ALA A 516 -7.46 4.63 2.27
CA ALA A 516 -6.36 4.27 1.37
C ALA A 516 -6.34 2.76 1.12
N GLY A 517 -5.55 2.30 0.15
CA GLY A 517 -5.43 0.88 -0.22
C GLY A 517 -4.04 0.48 -0.71
N GLY A 518 -3.00 1.16 -0.25
CA GLY A 518 -1.61 0.92 -0.64
C GLY A 518 -0.69 2.07 -0.23
N ILE A 519 0.63 1.83 -0.28
CA ILE A 519 1.69 2.72 0.24
C ILE A 519 1.51 4.16 -0.23
N LEU A 520 1.47 4.39 -1.55
CA LEU A 520 1.37 5.74 -2.11
C LEU A 520 0.08 6.45 -1.69
N SER A 521 -1.07 5.75 -1.76
CA SER A 521 -2.35 6.35 -1.37
C SER A 521 -2.44 6.67 0.13
N ALA A 522 -1.85 5.82 0.98
CA ALA A 522 -1.80 6.02 2.42
C ALA A 522 -0.89 7.21 2.77
N ALA A 523 0.27 7.32 2.14
CA ALA A 523 1.16 8.47 2.28
C ALA A 523 0.50 9.78 1.83
N VAL A 524 -0.18 9.79 0.68
CA VAL A 524 -0.95 10.94 0.20
C VAL A 524 -2.06 11.32 1.18
N ASP A 525 -2.75 10.35 1.78
CA ASP A 525 -3.73 10.63 2.82
C ASP A 525 -3.09 11.25 4.06
N GLY A 526 -1.92 10.75 4.47
CA GLY A 526 -1.11 11.31 5.55
C GLY A 526 -0.75 12.79 5.34
N ILE A 527 -0.35 13.17 4.13
CA ILE A 527 -0.09 14.58 3.77
C ILE A 527 -1.35 15.43 3.98
N LYS A 528 -2.50 14.99 3.45
CA LYS A 528 -3.76 15.74 3.56
C LYS A 528 -4.22 15.90 5.01
N VAL A 529 -4.07 14.85 5.81
CA VAL A 529 -4.44 14.88 7.23
C VAL A 529 -3.51 15.79 8.02
N ALA A 530 -2.20 15.77 7.74
CA ALA A 530 -1.26 16.72 8.36
C ALA A 530 -1.62 18.18 8.06
N GLU A 531 -2.02 18.48 6.82
CA GLU A 531 -2.48 19.82 6.44
C GLU A 531 -3.73 20.24 7.21
N ALA A 532 -4.69 19.32 7.39
CA ALA A 532 -5.90 19.57 8.16
C ALA A 532 -5.61 19.81 9.64
N VAL A 533 -4.76 18.98 10.25
CA VAL A 533 -4.28 19.15 11.64
C VAL A 533 -3.58 20.50 11.80
N ALA A 534 -2.67 20.85 10.89
CA ALA A 534 -1.96 22.13 10.93
C ALA A 534 -2.92 23.33 10.81
N ALA A 535 -3.92 23.25 9.94
CA ALA A 535 -4.95 24.28 9.81
C ALA A 535 -5.77 24.44 11.10
N ALA A 536 -6.10 23.35 11.80
CA ALA A 536 -6.81 23.40 13.08
C ALA A 536 -6.03 24.18 14.14
N TYR A 537 -4.72 23.95 14.26
CA TYR A 537 -3.86 24.70 15.20
C TYR A 537 -3.84 26.21 14.92
N VAL A 538 -3.76 26.60 13.65
CA VAL A 538 -3.74 28.01 13.24
C VAL A 538 -5.10 28.67 13.51
N ALA A 539 -6.21 27.96 13.26
CA ALA A 539 -7.55 28.47 13.51
C ALA A 539 -7.81 28.71 15.01
N THR A 540 -7.39 27.80 15.90
CA THR A 540 -7.58 27.95 17.35
C THR A 540 -6.83 29.16 17.93
N THR A 541 -5.65 29.50 17.40
CA THR A 541 -4.88 30.66 17.87
C THR A 541 -5.48 32.00 17.44
N ALA A 542 -6.07 32.07 16.24
CA ALA A 542 -6.73 33.29 15.75
C ALA A 542 -7.96 33.69 16.59
N ILE A 543 -8.68 32.72 17.16
CA ILE A 543 -9.84 32.97 18.03
C ILE A 543 -9.40 33.45 19.42
N GLY A 544 -8.32 32.88 19.98
CA GLY A 544 -7.77 33.29 21.27
C GLY A 544 -7.13 34.70 21.28
N GLY A 545 -6.68 35.18 20.13
CA GLY A 545 -6.09 36.53 19.97
C GLY A 545 -7.11 37.67 19.89
N ARG A 546 -8.40 37.39 19.64
CA ARG A 546 -9.48 38.40 19.64
C ARG A 546 -10.15 38.60 21.00
N ALA A 547 -9.79 37.80 22.00
CA ALA A 547 -10.36 37.83 23.35
C ALA A 547 -9.37 38.39 24.41
N ARG A 548 -8.35 39.15 23.98
CA ARG A 548 -7.42 39.86 24.88
C ARG A 548 -7.49 41.35 24.69
#